data_AF-A0AAW0WUF9-F1
#
_entry.id   AF-A0AAW0WUF9-F1
#
_cell.length_a   1.000
_cell.length_b   1.000
_cell.length_c   1.000
_cell.angle_alpha   90.00
_cell.angle_beta   90.00
_cell.angle_gamma   90.00
#
_symmetry.space_group_name_H-M   'P 1'
#
loop_
_entity.id
_entity.type
_entity.pdbx_description
1 polymer ?
#
loop_
_entity_poly.entity_id
_entity_poly.type
_entity_poly.pdbx_seq_one_letter_code
_entity_poly.pdbx_strand_id
1 'polypeptide(L)'
;MWLSKVLRMPDLRLMQQITRRSGKLQADVHRQSESLSLANESQYLVIHRPSVRKLLDEIKKKGLIAMTEDELVMRFRGNLVIDGGNPYEEDSWASIVVGDLHFQIQGGCRRCQMVCVVPDTCERTREPLLTLVATRGSSMKFGVHAKAIIPGECTENAALTVTVGIPVESTSNNEVQNLCL
;
A
#
# COMPACT_ATOMS: atom_id res chain seq x y z
N MET A 1 12.58 -19.22 22.78
CA MET A 1 11.85 -18.68 21.62
C MET A 1 12.75 -17.73 20.85
N TRP A 2 12.85 -17.88 19.52
CA TRP A 2 13.75 -17.08 18.68
C TRP A 2 13.39 -15.58 18.70
N LEU A 3 12.11 -15.23 18.55
CA LEU A 3 11.64 -13.84 18.47
C LEU A 3 11.97 -13.04 19.75
N SER A 4 11.71 -13.61 20.92
CA SER A 4 12.05 -13.03 22.22
C SER A 4 13.56 -12.78 22.37
N LYS A 5 14.39 -13.69 21.84
CA LYS A 5 15.85 -13.58 21.89
C LYS A 5 16.37 -12.48 20.97
N VAL A 6 15.84 -12.39 19.75
CA VAL A 6 16.25 -11.39 18.76
C VAL A 6 15.84 -9.99 19.21
N LEU A 7 14.60 -9.82 19.66
CA LEU A 7 14.09 -8.51 20.08
C LEU A 7 14.47 -8.12 21.51
N ARG A 8 15.13 -9.03 22.26
CA ARG A 8 15.45 -8.87 23.69
C ARG A 8 14.22 -8.48 24.55
N MET A 9 13.08 -9.05 24.19
CA MET A 9 11.80 -8.83 24.88
C MET A 9 11.28 -10.18 25.38
N PRO A 10 11.02 -10.34 26.68
CA PRO A 10 10.52 -11.60 27.23
C PRO A 10 9.12 -11.92 26.71
N ASP A 11 8.79 -13.21 26.68
CA ASP A 11 7.43 -13.74 26.47
C ASP A 11 6.73 -13.41 25.13
N LEU A 12 7.47 -12.93 24.13
CA LEU A 12 6.93 -12.76 22.77
C LEU A 12 6.61 -14.10 22.10
N ARG A 13 5.42 -14.19 21.48
CA ARG A 13 4.97 -15.33 20.68
C ARG A 13 4.60 -14.88 19.26
N LEU A 14 5.02 -15.66 18.26
CA LEU A 14 4.55 -15.49 16.88
C LEU A 14 3.22 -16.22 16.73
N MET A 15 2.19 -15.51 16.28
CA MET A 15 0.85 -16.05 16.03
C MET A 15 0.54 -15.95 14.55
N GLN A 16 -0.04 -17.00 13.99
CA GLN A 16 -0.54 -17.02 12.61
C GLN A 16 -2.06 -17.06 12.63
N GLN A 17 -2.70 -16.15 11.91
CA GLN A 17 -4.13 -16.23 11.66
C GLN A 17 -4.40 -17.26 10.57
N ILE A 18 -5.07 -18.36 10.93
CA ILE A 18 -5.53 -19.38 9.97
C ILE A 18 -6.99 -19.07 9.66
N THR A 19 -7.25 -18.50 8.49
CA THR A 19 -8.60 -18.41 7.95
C THR A 19 -9.01 -19.80 7.46
N ARG A 20 -9.64 -20.59 8.34
CA ARG A 20 -10.40 -21.76 7.87
C ARG A 20 -11.55 -21.20 7.03
N ARG A 21 -11.63 -21.56 5.74
CA ARG A 21 -12.85 -21.38 4.95
C ARG A 21 -13.93 -22.18 5.67
N SER A 22 -14.75 -21.55 6.50
CA SER A 22 -15.88 -22.20 7.14
C SER A 22 -16.83 -22.63 6.03
N GLY A 23 -16.82 -23.91 5.70
CA GLY A 23 -17.90 -24.52 4.95
C GLY A 23 -19.19 -24.34 5.73
N LYS A 24 -20.17 -23.68 5.09
CA LYS A 24 -21.56 -23.43 5.53
C LYS A 24 -21.72 -22.54 6.77
N LEU A 25 -22.36 -21.39 6.59
CA LEU A 25 -23.65 -21.05 7.22
C LEU A 25 -24.28 -19.83 6.53
N GLN A 26 -25.60 -19.74 6.69
CA GLN A 26 -26.56 -19.01 5.89
C GLN A 26 -26.40 -17.47 5.91
N ALA A 27 -27.05 -16.88 4.92
CA ALA A 27 -27.18 -15.46 4.66
C ALA A 27 -27.56 -14.62 5.89
N ASP A 28 -26.81 -13.53 6.09
CA ASP A 28 -27.38 -12.26 6.55
C ASP A 28 -26.90 -11.17 5.59
N VAL A 29 -27.84 -10.76 4.74
CA VAL A 29 -27.71 -9.65 3.79
C VAL A 29 -27.95 -8.37 4.58
N HIS A 30 -26.93 -7.87 5.30
CA HIS A 30 -26.70 -6.45 5.58
C HIS A 30 -25.43 -6.31 6.42
N ARG A 31 -24.47 -5.54 5.91
CA ARG A 31 -23.14 -5.25 6.50
C ARG A 31 -22.15 -6.42 6.41
N GLN A 32 -21.59 -6.62 5.21
CA GLN A 32 -20.29 -7.30 5.06
C GLN A 32 -19.24 -6.45 5.78
N SER A 33 -19.10 -6.63 7.09
CA SER A 33 -17.91 -6.22 7.82
C SER A 33 -16.79 -7.11 7.33
N GLU A 34 -16.09 -6.66 6.31
CA GLU A 34 -14.98 -7.35 5.69
C GLU A 34 -13.94 -7.74 6.75
N SER A 35 -13.60 -9.02 6.81
CA SER A 35 -12.60 -9.53 7.73
C SER A 35 -11.22 -9.18 7.19
N LEU A 36 -10.74 -7.97 7.49
CA LEU A 36 -9.31 -7.70 7.42
C LEU A 36 -8.60 -8.69 8.36
N SER A 37 -7.44 -9.19 7.93
CA SER A 37 -6.55 -9.94 8.82
C SER A 37 -5.91 -8.97 9.83
N LEU A 38 -4.69 -9.23 10.29
CA LEU A 38 -3.91 -8.33 11.14
C LEU A 38 -3.49 -7.01 10.43
N ALA A 39 -4.11 -6.66 9.31
CA ALA A 39 -3.88 -5.43 8.57
C ALA A 39 -4.61 -4.25 9.24
N ASN A 40 -4.02 -3.06 9.15
CA ASN A 40 -4.50 -1.90 9.89
C ASN A 40 -5.80 -1.31 9.30
N GLU A 41 -5.83 -1.00 8.01
CA GLU A 41 -6.89 -0.17 7.40
C GLU A 41 -7.43 -0.72 6.08
N SER A 42 -6.61 -1.40 5.26
CA SER A 42 -7.06 -1.93 3.97
C SER A 42 -6.36 -3.25 3.61
N GLN A 43 -6.91 -3.92 2.60
CA GLN A 43 -6.34 -5.14 2.05
C GLN A 43 -5.04 -4.87 1.28
N TYR A 44 -5.02 -3.80 0.48
CA TYR A 44 -3.85 -3.38 -0.29
C TYR A 44 -3.58 -1.90 -0.11
N LEU A 45 -2.30 -1.56 -0.20
CA LEU A 45 -1.82 -0.20 -0.30
C LEU A 45 -1.11 -0.01 -1.64
N VAL A 46 -1.57 0.98 -2.40
CA VAL A 46 -1.00 1.39 -3.68
C VAL A 46 -0.13 2.61 -3.47
N ILE A 47 1.10 2.55 -4.00
CA ILE A 47 2.06 3.65 -4.03
C ILE A 47 2.36 4.00 -5.48
N HIS A 48 2.48 5.28 -5.77
CA HIS A 48 2.80 5.76 -7.11
C HIS A 48 4.25 6.24 -7.19
N ARG A 49 5.03 5.64 -8.08
CA ARG A 49 6.48 5.83 -8.21
C ARG A 49 6.84 7.27 -8.63
N PRO A 50 6.14 7.95 -9.55
CA PRO A 50 6.32 9.38 -9.80
C PRO A 50 6.11 10.26 -8.56
N SER A 51 5.14 9.93 -7.71
CA SER A 51 4.91 10.64 -6.43
C SER A 51 6.07 10.45 -5.47
N VAL A 52 6.66 9.26 -5.44
CA VAL A 52 7.87 8.97 -4.65
C VAL A 52 9.05 9.79 -5.15
N ARG A 53 9.30 9.82 -6.47
CA ARG A 53 10.37 10.63 -7.08
C ARG A 53 10.20 12.11 -6.74
N LYS A 54 8.98 12.63 -6.90
CA LYS A 54 8.67 14.02 -6.57
C LYS A 54 8.93 14.32 -5.10
N LEU A 55 8.51 13.44 -4.19
CA LEU A 55 8.77 13.60 -2.77
C LEU A 55 10.26 13.53 -2.45
N LEU A 56 10.99 12.60 -3.07
CA LEU A 56 12.43 12.45 -2.90
C LEU A 56 13.19 13.71 -3.34
N ASP A 57 12.78 14.33 -4.44
CA ASP A 57 13.35 15.59 -4.91
C ASP A 57 13.13 16.72 -3.89
N GLU A 58 11.95 16.82 -3.31
CA GLU A 58 11.66 17.82 -2.26
C GLU A 58 12.45 17.56 -0.96
N ILE A 59 12.72 16.30 -0.62
CA ILE A 59 13.61 15.93 0.50
C ILE A 59 15.05 16.37 0.20
N LYS A 60 15.56 16.03 -0.99
CA LYS A 60 16.94 16.37 -1.41
C LYS A 60 17.19 17.87 -1.47
N LYS A 61 16.19 18.68 -1.84
CA LYS A 61 16.30 20.15 -1.81
C LYS A 61 16.53 20.71 -0.40
N LYS A 62 16.11 20.01 0.65
CA LYS A 62 16.21 20.48 2.05
C LYS A 62 17.51 20.06 2.74
N GLY A 63 18.33 19.20 2.13
CA GLY A 63 19.62 18.79 2.67
C GLY A 63 20.24 17.57 2.00
N LEU A 64 21.48 17.26 2.37
CA LEU A 64 22.26 16.12 1.87
C LEU A 64 21.84 14.82 2.57
N ILE A 65 20.62 14.34 2.31
CA ILE A 65 20.20 13.00 2.71
C ILE A 65 20.49 12.06 1.55
N ALA A 66 21.37 11.09 1.77
CA ALA A 66 21.60 9.97 0.85
C ALA A 66 20.44 8.97 0.98
N MET A 67 19.30 9.28 0.37
CA MET A 67 18.14 8.39 0.29
C MET A 67 17.89 8.03 -1.17
N THR A 68 17.62 6.75 -1.42
CA THR A 68 17.27 6.24 -2.75
C THR A 68 15.74 6.19 -2.94
N GLU A 69 15.30 6.12 -4.19
CA GLU A 69 13.89 5.94 -4.52
C GLU A 69 13.34 4.63 -3.95
N ASP A 70 14.05 3.52 -4.12
CA ASP A 70 13.60 2.20 -3.66
C ASP A 70 13.54 2.12 -2.13
N GLU A 71 14.50 2.73 -1.43
CA GLU A 71 14.46 2.84 0.02
C GLU A 71 13.20 3.59 0.49
N LEU A 72 12.85 4.68 -0.21
CA LEU A 72 11.66 5.46 0.11
C LEU A 72 10.37 4.68 -0.19
N VAL A 73 10.31 3.94 -1.31
CA VAL A 73 9.22 3.00 -1.62
C VAL A 73 9.04 1.97 -0.50
N MET A 74 10.13 1.34 -0.04
CA MET A 74 10.10 0.34 1.04
C MET A 74 9.58 0.92 2.35
N ARG A 75 9.99 2.15 2.70
CA ARG A 75 9.52 2.87 3.90
C ARG A 75 8.02 3.09 3.92
N PHE A 76 7.37 3.26 2.76
CA PHE A 76 5.90 3.41 2.68
C PHE A 76 5.13 2.09 2.79
N ARG A 77 5.82 0.95 2.65
CA ARG A 77 5.25 -0.40 2.80
C ARG A 77 4.06 -0.65 1.87
N GLY A 78 4.16 -0.16 0.63
CA GLY A 78 3.18 -0.42 -0.43
C GLY A 78 3.16 -1.90 -0.80
N ASN A 79 1.97 -2.39 -1.18
CA ASN A 79 1.79 -3.71 -1.77
C ASN A 79 1.91 -3.66 -3.29
N LEU A 80 1.33 -2.61 -3.90
CA LEU A 80 1.39 -2.36 -5.34
C LEU A 80 2.13 -1.04 -5.54
N VAL A 81 3.15 -1.04 -6.40
CA VAL A 81 3.91 0.16 -6.76
C VAL A 81 3.68 0.39 -8.24
N ILE A 82 2.97 1.45 -8.59
CA ILE A 82 2.62 1.77 -9.98
C ILE A 82 3.57 2.86 -10.49
N ASP A 83 4.01 2.75 -11.73
CA ASP A 83 4.83 3.74 -12.44
C ASP A 83 4.14 4.22 -13.72
N GLY A 84 4.62 5.35 -14.26
CA GLY A 84 3.99 6.07 -15.37
C GLY A 84 3.09 7.22 -14.89
N GLY A 85 2.66 8.10 -15.79
CA GLY A 85 1.80 9.24 -15.42
C GLY A 85 2.52 10.36 -14.66
N ASN A 86 1.73 11.23 -14.03
CA ASN A 86 2.19 12.40 -13.27
C ASN A 86 2.18 12.17 -11.76
N PRO A 87 3.07 12.82 -10.99
CA PRO A 87 3.06 12.75 -9.54
C PRO A 87 1.71 13.15 -8.93
N TYR A 88 1.27 12.36 -7.95
CA TYR A 88 0.05 12.53 -7.14
C TYR A 88 -1.28 12.29 -7.88
N GLU A 89 -1.27 11.74 -9.10
CA GLU A 89 -2.50 11.34 -9.80
C GLU A 89 -3.30 10.28 -9.04
N GLU A 90 -2.62 9.47 -8.22
CA GLU A 90 -3.26 8.44 -7.40
C GLU A 90 -4.32 8.98 -6.44
N ASP A 91 -4.22 10.25 -6.04
CA ASP A 91 -5.21 10.92 -5.20
C ASP A 91 -6.61 10.98 -5.85
N SER A 92 -6.68 10.85 -7.18
CA SER A 92 -7.89 10.99 -7.99
C SER A 92 -8.44 9.67 -8.54
N TRP A 93 -7.71 8.56 -8.38
CA TRP A 93 -8.14 7.26 -8.90
C TRP A 93 -9.38 6.75 -8.18
N ALA A 94 -10.39 6.34 -8.94
CA ALA A 94 -11.57 5.63 -8.44
C ALA A 94 -11.35 4.12 -8.42
N SER A 95 -10.64 3.60 -9.42
CA SER A 95 -10.32 2.18 -9.57
C SER A 95 -9.03 2.01 -10.37
N ILE A 96 -8.36 0.88 -10.16
CA ILE A 96 -7.26 0.43 -11.00
C ILE A 96 -7.52 -1.01 -11.46
N VAL A 97 -7.08 -1.35 -12.66
CA VAL A 97 -7.14 -2.70 -13.23
C VAL A 97 -5.72 -3.13 -13.54
N VAL A 98 -5.33 -4.29 -13.03
CA VAL A 98 -3.99 -4.85 -13.20
C VAL A 98 -4.14 -6.24 -13.79
N GLY A 99 -3.93 -6.38 -15.10
CA GLY A 99 -4.29 -7.61 -15.82
C GLY A 99 -5.79 -7.90 -15.66
N ASP A 100 -6.13 -9.06 -15.11
CA ASP A 100 -7.52 -9.49 -14.89
C ASP A 100 -8.08 -9.08 -13.51
N LEU A 101 -7.29 -8.40 -12.68
CA LEU A 101 -7.67 -8.02 -11.32
C LEU A 101 -8.11 -6.56 -11.24
N HIS A 102 -9.36 -6.37 -10.78
CA HIS A 102 -9.92 -5.06 -10.52
C HIS A 102 -9.73 -4.67 -9.06
N PHE A 103 -9.32 -3.43 -8.82
CA PHE A 103 -9.22 -2.86 -7.49
C PHE A 103 -10.03 -1.58 -7.39
N GLN A 104 -10.81 -1.46 -6.32
CA GLN A 104 -11.51 -0.24 -5.95
C GLN A 104 -10.65 0.58 -4.99
N ILE A 105 -10.51 1.88 -5.26
CA ILE A 105 -9.80 2.79 -4.37
C ILE A 105 -10.73 3.24 -3.24
N GLN A 106 -10.26 3.11 -1.99
CA GLN A 106 -11.01 3.45 -0.78
C GLN A 106 -10.63 4.81 -0.20
N GLY A 107 -9.53 5.41 -0.67
CA GLY A 107 -9.08 6.75 -0.31
C GLY A 107 -7.60 6.83 0.08
N GLY A 108 -7.12 8.06 0.29
CA GLY A 108 -5.71 8.33 0.61
C GLY A 108 -5.27 7.86 2.00
N CYS A 109 -4.09 7.25 2.07
CA CYS A 109 -3.51 6.71 3.29
C CYS A 109 -2.74 7.79 4.07
N ARG A 110 -3.16 8.03 5.33
CA ARG A 110 -2.47 8.98 6.22
C ARG A 110 -1.22 8.33 6.81
N ARG A 111 -0.06 8.96 6.62
CA ARG A 111 1.20 8.42 7.12
C ARG A 111 1.49 8.81 8.55
N CYS A 112 1.98 7.83 9.31
CA CYS A 112 2.45 7.97 10.68
C CYS A 112 3.98 7.85 10.74
N GLN A 113 4.56 8.00 11.93
CA GLN A 113 6.02 7.96 12.14
C GLN A 113 6.71 6.67 11.69
N MET A 114 5.96 5.59 11.42
CA MET A 114 6.53 4.33 10.94
C MET A 114 7.27 4.46 9.60
N VAL A 115 6.91 5.43 8.76
CA VAL A 115 7.62 5.68 7.48
C VAL A 115 9.02 6.27 7.70
N CYS A 116 9.31 6.75 8.91
CA CYS A 116 10.60 7.33 9.26
C CYS A 116 11.60 6.31 9.82
N VAL A 117 11.26 5.03 9.85
CA VAL A 117 12.21 3.97 10.27
C VAL A 117 13.00 3.51 9.05
N VAL A 118 14.32 3.56 9.13
CA VAL A 118 15.20 3.02 8.09
C VAL A 118 15.19 1.48 8.18
N PRO A 119 14.80 0.74 7.12
CA PRO A 119 14.64 -0.71 7.21
C PRO A 119 15.90 -1.48 7.63
N ASP A 120 17.08 -1.08 7.12
CA ASP A 120 18.32 -1.82 7.33
C ASP A 120 18.97 -1.54 8.70
N THR A 121 18.90 -0.29 9.17
CA THR A 121 19.56 0.14 10.41
C THR A 121 18.62 0.20 11.61
N CYS A 122 17.30 0.13 11.38
CA CYS A 122 16.25 0.38 12.38
C CYS A 122 16.32 1.78 13.02
N GLU A 123 17.10 2.70 12.46
CA GLU A 123 17.21 4.06 12.96
C GLU A 123 15.95 4.88 12.63
N ARG A 124 15.60 5.82 13.51
CA ARG A 124 14.46 6.73 13.31
C ARG A 124 14.95 8.06 12.77
N THR A 125 14.46 8.44 11.60
CA THR A 125 14.69 9.75 10.98
C THR A 125 13.48 10.67 11.17
N ARG A 126 13.57 11.92 10.72
CA ARG A 126 12.41 12.83 10.64
C ARG A 126 11.74 12.79 9.26
N GLU A 127 12.51 12.46 8.23
CA GLU A 127 12.03 12.22 6.87
C GLU A 127 11.52 10.78 6.71
N PRO A 128 10.55 10.53 5.81
CA PRO A 128 9.91 11.47 4.87
C PRO A 128 8.73 12.27 5.45
N LEU A 129 8.35 12.04 6.71
CA LEU A 129 7.13 12.62 7.29
C LEU A 129 7.19 14.15 7.38
N LEU A 130 8.35 14.73 7.71
CA LEU A 130 8.53 16.18 7.76
C LEU A 130 8.27 16.82 6.40
N THR A 131 8.78 16.25 5.32
CA THR A 131 8.52 16.76 3.98
C THR A 131 7.08 16.54 3.54
N LEU A 132 6.45 15.42 3.90
CA LEU A 132 5.02 15.22 3.66
C LEU A 132 4.15 16.27 4.34
N VAL A 133 4.44 16.65 5.59
CA VAL A 133 3.70 17.73 6.27
C VAL A 133 3.88 19.06 5.51
N ALA A 134 5.11 19.34 5.07
CA ALA A 134 5.41 20.58 4.37
C ALA A 134 4.75 20.68 2.98
N THR A 135 4.65 19.57 2.24
CA THR A 135 4.10 19.56 0.87
C THR A 135 2.61 19.25 0.83
N ARG A 136 2.09 18.45 1.77
CA ARG A 136 0.72 17.89 1.75
C ARG A 136 -0.13 18.33 2.95
N GLY A 137 0.42 19.20 3.80
CA GLY A 137 -0.26 19.75 4.98
C GLY A 137 -0.50 18.71 6.08
N SER A 138 -1.41 19.04 7.00
CA SER A 138 -1.75 18.20 8.17
C SER A 138 -2.32 16.82 7.83
N SER A 139 -2.79 16.65 6.58
CA SER A 139 -3.34 15.38 6.10
C SER A 139 -2.28 14.29 6.00
N MET A 140 -1.02 14.64 5.68
CA MET A 140 0.11 13.73 5.48
C MET A 140 -0.25 12.50 4.63
N LYS A 141 -1.14 12.68 3.66
CA LYS A 141 -1.60 11.60 2.79
C LYS A 141 -0.53 11.27 1.76
N PHE A 142 -0.25 9.98 1.60
CA PHE A 142 0.64 9.47 0.56
C PHE A 142 0.25 8.05 0.19
N GLY A 143 -0.01 7.80 -1.09
CA GLY A 143 -0.58 6.54 -1.57
C GLY A 143 -2.06 6.37 -1.21
N VAL A 144 -2.67 5.34 -1.78
CA VAL A 144 -4.11 5.07 -1.65
C VAL A 144 -4.39 3.64 -1.20
N HIS A 145 -5.42 3.50 -0.39
CA HIS A 145 -5.96 2.21 0.01
C HIS A 145 -6.77 1.61 -1.15
N ALA A 146 -6.54 0.33 -1.41
CA ALA A 146 -7.23 -0.40 -2.47
C ALA A 146 -7.81 -1.71 -1.93
N LYS A 147 -8.90 -2.13 -2.55
CA LYS A 147 -9.60 -3.38 -2.27
C LYS A 147 -9.75 -4.16 -3.58
N ALA A 148 -9.35 -5.43 -3.59
CA ALA A 148 -9.57 -6.28 -4.76
C ALA A 148 -11.05 -6.66 -4.89
N ILE A 149 -11.57 -6.55 -6.11
CA ILE A 149 -12.89 -7.06 -6.49
C ILE A 149 -12.67 -8.44 -7.12
N ILE A 150 -13.03 -9.49 -6.38
CA ILE A 150 -12.94 -10.87 -6.87
C ILE A 150 -14.24 -11.18 -7.63
N PRO A 151 -14.18 -11.59 -8.91
CA PRO A 151 -15.36 -12.02 -9.65
C PRO A 151 -16.04 -13.19 -8.94
N GLY A 152 -17.37 -13.18 -8.89
CA GLY A 152 -18.16 -14.21 -8.19
C GLY A 152 -18.03 -15.63 -8.75
N GLU A 153 -17.43 -15.80 -9.93
CA GLU A 153 -17.21 -17.08 -10.61
C GLU A 153 -15.71 -17.39 -10.80
N CYS A 154 -14.89 -17.22 -9.77
CA CYS A 154 -13.60 -17.92 -9.77
C CYS A 154 -13.87 -19.40 -9.45
N THR A 155 -13.94 -20.24 -10.49
CA THR A 155 -13.89 -21.71 -10.33
C THR A 155 -12.67 -22.07 -9.47
N GLU A 156 -12.83 -23.03 -8.56
CA GLU A 156 -12.00 -23.26 -7.36
C GLU A 156 -10.48 -23.42 -7.54
N ASN A 157 -9.92 -23.29 -8.75
CA ASN A 157 -8.50 -23.44 -9.05
C ASN A 157 -7.85 -22.35 -9.93
N ALA A 158 -8.56 -21.27 -10.32
CA ALA A 158 -7.92 -20.17 -11.05
C ALA A 158 -7.30 -19.16 -10.06
N ALA A 159 -6.01 -19.33 -9.75
CA ALA A 159 -5.27 -18.35 -8.96
C ALA A 159 -5.07 -17.06 -9.77
N LEU A 160 -5.85 -16.01 -9.47
CA LEU A 160 -5.62 -14.67 -10.03
C LEU A 160 -4.24 -14.19 -9.59
N THR A 161 -3.36 -13.98 -10.57
CA THR A 161 -1.95 -13.68 -10.33
C THR A 161 -1.61 -12.33 -10.96
N VAL A 162 -0.90 -11.49 -10.20
CA VAL A 162 -0.34 -10.23 -10.69
C VAL A 162 1.17 -10.40 -10.83
N THR A 163 1.73 -9.93 -11.94
CA THR A 163 3.18 -9.94 -12.20
C THR A 163 3.66 -8.52 -12.46
N VAL A 164 4.90 -8.21 -12.05
CA VAL A 164 5.57 -6.94 -12.35
C VAL A 164 5.71 -6.76 -13.86
N GLY A 165 5.51 -5.55 -14.35
CA GLY A 165 5.59 -5.19 -15.78
C GLY A 165 4.28 -5.36 -16.56
N ILE A 166 3.19 -5.80 -15.92
CA ILE A 166 1.86 -5.80 -16.54
C ILE A 166 1.32 -4.36 -16.60
N PRO A 167 0.64 -3.96 -17.70
CA PRO A 167 0.00 -2.66 -17.77
C PRO A 167 -1.08 -2.51 -16.70
N VAL A 168 -1.19 -1.30 -16.19
CA VAL A 168 -2.19 -0.91 -15.20
C VAL A 168 -3.08 0.16 -15.81
N GLU A 169 -4.38 -0.08 -15.82
CA GLU A 169 -5.36 0.91 -16.25
C GLU A 169 -5.95 1.58 -15.02
N SER A 170 -5.79 2.89 -14.89
CA SER A 170 -6.44 3.66 -13.83
C SER A 170 -7.61 4.47 -14.37
N THR A 171 -8.73 4.46 -13.63
CA THR A 171 -9.90 5.29 -13.94
C THR A 171 -9.94 6.49 -13.00
N SER A 172 -9.83 7.69 -13.55
CA SER A 172 -10.01 8.97 -12.83
C SER A 172 -10.97 9.86 -13.61
N ASN A 173 -12.07 10.31 -12.99
CA ASN A 173 -13.01 11.26 -13.62
C ASN A 173 -13.46 10.88 -15.05
N ASN A 174 -13.72 9.59 -15.32
CA ASN A 174 -14.05 9.01 -16.63
C ASN A 174 -12.93 8.99 -17.70
N GLU A 175 -11.70 9.32 -17.34
CA GLU A 175 -10.53 9.12 -18.20
C GLU A 175 -9.78 7.84 -17.80
N VAL A 176 -9.35 7.07 -18.80
CA VAL A 176 -8.53 5.87 -18.62
C VAL A 176 -7.08 6.24 -18.93
N GLN A 177 -6.18 5.89 -18.02
CA GLN A 177 -4.74 6.12 -18.18
C GLN A 177 -3.99 4.78 -18.16
N ASN A 178 -2.95 4.68 -18.99
CA ASN A 178 -2.08 3.51 -19.07
C ASN A 178 -0.83 3.73 -18.23
N LEU A 179 -0.64 2.87 -17.24
CA LEU A 179 0.46 2.86 -16.28
C LEU A 179 1.11 1.47 -16.28
N CYS A 180 2.13 1.25 -15.46
CA CYS A 180 2.81 -0.04 -15.32
C CYS A 180 3.01 -0.41 -13.85
N LEU A 181 2.92 -1.69 -13.50
CA LEU A 181 3.26 -2.20 -12.15
C LEU A 181 4.75 -2.53 -12.01
#